data_AF-A0A820VY43-F1
#
_entry.id   AF-A0A820VY43-F1
#
_cell.length_a   1.000
_cell.length_b   1.000
_cell.length_c   1.000
_cell.angle_alpha   90.00
_cell.angle_beta   90.00
_cell.angle_gamma   90.00
#
_symmetry.space_group_name_H-M   'P 1'
#
loop_
_entity.id
_entity.type
_entity.pdbx_description
1 polymer ?
#
loop_
_entity_poly.entity_id
_entity_poly.type
_entity_poly.pdbx_seq_one_letter_code
_entity_poly.pdbx_strand_id
1 'polypeptide(L)'
;KTERNKEERLASLLYDYKQMELNEQSNRFEKMENECHRAIEIATRNYNEILAHETKLRVNEQKTRQTEEQLAEIANAAFSDMLTESSTSVSDSRCHIMVDQWKGMSRDQLEGIRRQQLSQIAERQKRNDAEKSFDETWKKYSDAIAKQAIIVEQQIEDDKRKYNHCLANENKNLAKIQRERQDYLNSIVYRSAPAAAFYQQFNMTSR
;
A
#
# COMPACT_ATOMS: atom_id res chain seq x y z
N LYS A 1 -104.81 29.15 92.49
CA LYS A 1 -103.88 28.05 92.10
C LYS A 1 -104.10 27.54 90.67
N THR A 2 -105.19 27.91 89.98
CA THR A 2 -105.57 27.42 88.63
C THR A 2 -105.03 28.26 87.47
N GLU A 3 -104.85 29.58 87.63
CA GLU A 3 -104.29 30.48 86.59
C GLU A 3 -102.77 30.26 86.38
N ARG A 4 -102.01 30.18 87.48
CA ARG A 4 -100.55 29.94 87.47
C ARG A 4 -100.17 28.61 86.79
N ASN A 5 -100.98 27.57 86.98
CA ASN A 5 -100.82 26.27 86.29
C ASN A 5 -101.10 26.33 84.78
N LYS A 6 -101.91 27.30 84.30
CA LYS A 6 -102.16 27.50 82.85
C LYS A 6 -101.01 28.27 82.21
N GLU A 7 -100.48 29.29 82.89
CA GLU A 7 -99.31 30.05 82.44
C GLU A 7 -98.04 29.18 82.38
N GLU A 8 -97.82 28.34 83.39
CA GLU A 8 -96.69 27.38 83.40
C GLU A 8 -96.81 26.35 82.26
N ARG A 9 -98.02 25.86 81.95
CA ARG A 9 -98.26 24.97 80.81
C ARG A 9 -98.04 25.65 79.47
N LEU A 10 -98.46 26.91 79.34
CA LEU A 10 -98.28 27.69 78.11
C LEU A 10 -96.79 28.02 77.89
N ALA A 11 -96.06 28.37 78.95
CA ALA A 11 -94.62 28.58 78.91
C ALA A 11 -93.85 27.29 78.56
N SER A 12 -94.26 26.13 79.10
CA SER A 12 -93.69 24.83 78.74
C SER A 12 -93.92 24.50 77.26
N LEU A 13 -95.13 24.72 76.73
CA LEU A 13 -95.45 24.52 75.31
C LEU A 13 -94.62 25.42 74.39
N LEU A 14 -94.43 26.69 74.78
CA LEU A 14 -93.61 27.65 74.03
C LEU A 14 -92.13 27.25 74.03
N TYR A 15 -91.63 26.75 75.16
CA TYR A 15 -90.28 26.20 75.27
C TYR A 15 -90.10 24.97 74.38
N ASP A 16 -91.04 24.01 74.43
CA ASP A 16 -90.98 22.80 73.60
C ASP A 16 -91.04 23.14 72.10
N TYR A 17 -91.87 24.10 71.70
CA TYR A 17 -91.92 24.60 70.33
C TYR A 17 -90.60 25.24 69.89
N LYS A 18 -89.97 26.02 70.78
CA LYS A 18 -88.66 26.62 70.50
C LYS A 18 -87.55 25.57 70.40
N GLN A 19 -87.59 24.54 71.24
CA GLN A 19 -86.65 23.42 71.17
C GLN A 19 -86.83 22.61 69.88
N MET A 20 -88.06 22.39 69.44
CA MET A 20 -88.35 21.77 68.14
C MET A 20 -87.81 22.59 66.97
N GLU A 21 -88.01 23.91 66.98
CA GLU A 21 -87.49 24.81 65.95
C GLU A 21 -85.95 24.80 65.89
N LEU A 22 -85.28 24.86 67.05
CA LEU A 22 -83.83 24.78 67.14
C LEU A 22 -83.29 23.43 66.65
N ASN A 23 -83.95 22.33 67.00
CA ASN A 23 -83.62 21.00 66.47
C ASN A 23 -83.79 20.92 64.95
N GLU A 24 -84.86 21.51 64.40
CA GLU A 24 -85.07 21.55 62.95
C GLU A 24 -83.98 22.38 62.24
N GLN A 25 -83.61 23.53 62.79
CA GLN A 25 -82.52 24.35 62.28
C GLN A 25 -81.18 23.61 62.37
N SER A 26 -80.89 22.95 63.50
CA SER A 26 -79.68 22.14 63.67
C SER A 26 -79.59 21.02 62.63
N ASN A 27 -80.68 20.29 62.42
CA ASN A 27 -80.76 19.24 61.39
C ASN A 27 -80.58 19.78 59.97
N ARG A 28 -81.06 21.00 59.68
CA ARG A 28 -80.85 21.66 58.38
C ARG A 28 -79.39 22.07 58.20
N PHE A 29 -78.75 22.65 59.22
CA PHE A 29 -77.34 23.01 59.17
C PHE A 29 -76.43 21.80 58.99
N GLU A 30 -76.69 20.72 59.72
CA GLU A 30 -75.93 19.47 59.60
C GLU A 30 -76.05 18.85 58.20
N LYS A 31 -77.25 18.89 57.59
CA LYS A 31 -77.43 18.47 56.18
C LYS A 31 -76.63 19.31 55.21
N MET A 32 -76.68 20.63 55.35
CA MET A 32 -75.92 21.56 54.49
C MET A 32 -74.41 21.37 54.64
N GLU A 33 -73.92 21.14 55.85
CA GLU A 33 -72.50 20.87 56.12
C GLU A 33 -72.07 19.54 55.49
N ASN A 34 -72.86 18.49 55.65
CA ASN A 34 -72.61 17.19 55.02
C ASN A 34 -72.62 17.27 53.49
N GLU A 35 -73.53 18.04 52.89
CA GLU A 35 -73.54 18.30 51.45
C GLU A 35 -72.30 19.07 50.98
N CYS A 36 -71.86 20.07 51.75
CA CYS A 36 -70.64 20.82 51.48
C CYS A 36 -69.40 19.92 51.56
N HIS A 37 -69.27 19.11 52.62
CA HIS A 37 -68.18 18.13 52.76
C HIS A 37 -68.17 17.15 51.59
N ARG A 38 -69.33 16.59 51.23
CA ARG A 38 -69.44 15.69 50.07
C ARG A 38 -69.05 16.37 48.76
N ALA A 39 -69.43 17.64 48.56
CA ALA A 39 -69.03 18.40 47.38
C ALA A 39 -67.51 18.62 47.32
N ILE A 40 -66.88 18.93 48.45
CA ILE A 40 -65.42 19.09 48.57
C ILE A 40 -64.71 17.75 48.32
N GLU A 41 -65.19 16.64 48.89
CA GLU A 41 -64.65 15.30 48.66
C GLU A 41 -64.74 14.88 47.19
N ILE A 42 -65.87 15.16 46.54
CA ILE A 42 -66.03 14.88 45.10
C ILE A 42 -65.07 15.75 44.28
N ALA A 43 -64.94 17.04 44.58
CA ALA A 43 -64.05 17.95 43.87
C ALA A 43 -62.57 17.54 44.03
N THR A 44 -62.14 17.21 45.25
CA THR A 44 -60.78 16.74 45.54
C THR A 44 -60.50 15.38 44.90
N ARG A 45 -61.45 14.44 44.92
CA ARG A 45 -61.32 13.16 44.20
C ARG A 45 -61.13 13.40 42.70
N ASN A 46 -61.99 14.23 42.08
CA ASN A 46 -61.89 14.53 40.65
C ASN A 46 -60.55 15.21 40.31
N TYR A 47 -60.09 16.14 41.15
CA TYR A 47 -58.78 16.79 40.97
C TYR A 47 -57.63 15.77 41.06
N ASN A 48 -57.65 14.89 42.05
CA ASN A 48 -56.64 13.84 42.20
C ASN A 48 -56.67 12.84 41.04
N GLU A 49 -57.84 12.51 40.50
CA GLU A 49 -58.01 11.67 39.31
C GLU A 49 -57.38 12.33 38.07
N ILE A 50 -57.66 13.63 37.86
CA ILE A 50 -57.07 14.40 36.75
C ILE A 50 -55.54 14.48 36.90
N LEU A 51 -55.05 14.79 38.10
CA LEU A 51 -53.62 14.86 38.38
C LEU A 51 -52.93 13.50 38.18
N ALA A 52 -53.56 12.40 38.61
CA ALA A 52 -53.07 11.05 38.39
C ALA A 52 -53.02 10.69 36.90
N HIS A 53 -53.98 11.16 36.11
CA HIS A 53 -53.98 10.98 34.66
C HIS A 53 -52.89 11.81 33.97
N GLU A 54 -52.76 13.09 34.32
CA GLU A 54 -51.73 13.98 33.77
C GLU A 54 -50.32 13.46 34.07
N THR A 55 -50.06 13.05 35.31
CA THR A 55 -48.76 12.47 35.69
C THR A 55 -48.45 11.19 34.93
N LYS A 56 -49.43 10.31 34.70
CA LYS A 56 -49.26 9.11 33.86
C LYS A 56 -48.92 9.47 32.41
N LEU A 57 -49.62 10.44 31.82
CA LEU A 57 -49.32 10.91 30.46
C LEU A 57 -47.90 11.46 30.38
N ARG A 58 -47.51 12.31 31.35
CA ARG A 58 -46.16 12.89 31.40
C ARG A 58 -45.07 11.82 31.51
N VAL A 59 -45.29 10.80 32.33
CA VAL A 59 -44.35 9.67 32.47
C VAL A 59 -44.27 8.86 31.17
N ASN A 60 -45.40 8.64 30.49
CA ASN A 60 -45.39 7.93 29.21
C ASN A 60 -44.67 8.73 28.13
N GLU A 61 -44.93 10.03 28.01
CA GLU A 61 -44.21 10.92 27.08
C GLU A 61 -42.70 10.95 27.37
N GLN A 62 -42.32 10.97 28.64
CA GLN A 62 -40.91 10.94 29.02
C GLN A 62 -40.27 9.60 28.62
N LYS A 63 -40.96 8.47 28.81
CA LYS A 63 -40.46 7.17 28.36
C LYS A 63 -40.30 7.12 26.85
N THR A 64 -41.27 7.63 26.08
CA THR A 64 -41.16 7.65 24.61
C THR A 64 -39.99 8.51 24.16
N ARG A 65 -39.78 9.68 24.76
CA ARG A 65 -38.62 10.54 24.45
C ARG A 65 -37.30 9.85 24.77
N GLN A 66 -37.21 9.21 25.95
CA GLN A 66 -36.00 8.45 26.32
C GLN A 66 -35.72 7.32 25.33
N THR A 67 -36.74 6.60 24.86
CA THR A 67 -36.54 5.55 23.86
C THR A 67 -36.12 6.11 22.51
N GLU A 68 -36.65 7.27 22.10
CA GLU A 68 -36.26 7.94 20.86
C GLU A 68 -34.82 8.45 20.93
N GLU A 69 -34.42 9.07 22.05
CA GLU A 69 -33.05 9.52 22.31
C GLU A 69 -32.06 8.34 22.30
N GLN A 70 -32.41 7.23 22.95
CA GLN A 70 -31.59 6.02 22.94
C GLN A 70 -31.42 5.44 21.53
N LEU A 71 -32.49 5.40 20.74
CA LEU A 71 -32.42 4.92 19.36
C LEU A 71 -31.59 5.85 18.48
N ALA A 72 -31.70 7.17 18.68
CA ALA A 72 -30.88 8.14 17.98
C ALA A 72 -29.40 7.99 18.35
N GLU A 73 -29.07 7.75 19.62
CA GLU A 73 -27.71 7.49 20.07
C GLU A 73 -27.14 6.22 19.43
N ILE A 74 -27.91 5.13 19.43
CA ILE A 74 -27.52 3.86 18.78
C ILE A 74 -27.28 4.07 17.29
N ALA A 75 -28.18 4.77 16.60
CA ALA A 75 -28.02 5.07 15.18
C ALA A 75 -26.76 5.91 14.92
N ASN A 76 -26.54 6.98 15.69
CA ASN A 76 -25.37 7.83 15.57
C ASN A 76 -24.07 7.06 15.82
N ALA A 77 -24.05 6.18 16.82
CA ALA A 77 -22.91 5.31 17.08
C ALA A 77 -22.68 4.32 15.92
N ALA A 78 -23.74 3.64 15.46
CA ALA A 78 -23.67 2.65 14.38
C ALA A 78 -23.18 3.25 13.05
N PHE A 79 -23.59 4.48 12.74
CA PHE A 79 -23.17 5.21 11.54
C PHE A 79 -21.95 6.10 11.76
N SER A 80 -21.34 6.06 12.96
CA SER A 80 -20.10 6.77 13.25
C SER A 80 -18.96 6.23 12.39
N ASP A 81 -18.00 7.10 12.06
CA ASP A 81 -16.79 6.75 11.31
C ASP A 81 -15.95 5.68 12.02
N MET A 82 -16.04 5.64 13.35
CA MET A 82 -15.35 4.63 14.16
C MET A 82 -15.88 3.21 13.91
N LEU A 83 -17.19 3.03 13.76
CA LEU A 83 -17.79 1.69 13.59
C LEU A 83 -17.99 1.32 12.12
N THR A 84 -18.21 2.30 11.24
CA THR A 84 -18.34 2.06 9.79
C THR A 84 -17.00 1.95 9.08
N GLU A 85 -15.92 2.30 9.76
CA GLU A 85 -14.56 2.37 9.23
C GLU A 85 -14.47 3.09 7.88
N SER A 86 -15.22 4.19 7.70
CA SER A 86 -15.26 4.87 6.42
C SER A 86 -13.87 5.35 5.98
N SER A 87 -13.60 5.28 4.67
CA SER A 87 -12.29 5.62 4.08
C SER A 87 -12.23 7.03 3.50
N THR A 88 -13.37 7.74 3.50
CA THR A 88 -13.52 9.07 2.87
C THR A 88 -12.84 10.18 3.67
N SER A 89 -12.70 10.00 4.99
CA SER A 89 -12.18 11.01 5.92
C SER A 89 -10.66 11.22 5.85
N VAL A 90 -9.94 10.39 5.10
CA VAL A 90 -8.48 10.23 5.25
C VAL A 90 -7.67 11.36 4.59
N SER A 91 -8.28 12.24 3.79
CA SER A 91 -7.57 13.32 3.09
C SER A 91 -7.77 14.68 3.74
N ASP A 92 -6.68 15.33 4.16
CA ASP A 92 -6.66 16.75 4.52
C ASP A 92 -6.86 17.63 3.26
N SER A 93 -7.25 18.88 3.48
CA SER A 93 -7.35 20.01 2.53
C SER A 93 -6.18 20.17 1.54
N ARG A 94 -5.03 19.54 1.84
CA ARG A 94 -3.82 19.52 1.00
C ARG A 94 -3.61 18.21 0.24
N CYS A 95 -4.64 17.36 0.13
CA CYS A 95 -4.57 16.04 -0.51
C CYS A 95 -3.54 15.09 0.12
N HIS A 96 -3.19 15.31 1.39
CA HIS A 96 -2.32 14.41 2.14
C HIS A 96 -3.14 13.43 2.96
N ILE A 97 -2.64 12.20 3.03
CA ILE A 97 -3.19 11.14 3.87
C ILE A 97 -2.85 11.45 5.33
N MET A 98 -3.87 11.49 6.19
CA MET A 98 -3.68 11.54 7.63
C MET A 98 -3.09 10.20 8.11
N VAL A 99 -1.92 10.26 8.76
CA VAL A 99 -1.11 9.08 9.11
C VAL A 99 -1.82 8.20 10.15
N ASP A 100 -2.50 8.82 11.09
CA ASP A 100 -3.28 8.19 12.15
C ASP A 100 -4.57 7.52 11.64
N GLN A 101 -5.12 8.01 10.53
CA GLN A 101 -6.34 7.47 9.92
C GLN A 101 -6.09 6.52 8.74
N TRP A 102 -4.82 6.18 8.47
CA TRP A 102 -4.48 5.31 7.36
C TRP A 102 -4.86 3.84 7.63
N LYS A 103 -5.83 3.34 6.87
CA LYS A 103 -6.33 1.94 6.95
C LYS A 103 -5.84 1.04 5.81
N GLY A 104 -4.90 1.52 5.00
CA GLY A 104 -4.37 0.82 3.83
C GLY A 104 -4.82 1.40 2.49
N MET A 105 -4.33 0.81 1.40
CA MET A 105 -4.60 1.27 0.04
C MET A 105 -6.02 0.92 -0.42
N SER A 106 -6.60 1.78 -1.27
CA SER A 106 -7.86 1.48 -1.94
C SER A 106 -7.73 0.28 -2.87
N ARG A 107 -8.84 -0.44 -3.10
CA ARG A 107 -8.90 -1.57 -4.04
C ARG A 107 -8.46 -1.15 -5.45
N ASP A 108 -8.83 0.06 -5.87
CA ASP A 108 -8.45 0.59 -7.19
C ASP A 108 -6.94 0.82 -7.30
N GLN A 109 -6.30 1.28 -6.21
CA GLN A 109 -4.85 1.45 -6.15
C GLN A 109 -4.14 0.09 -6.20
N LEU A 110 -4.63 -0.90 -5.44
CA LEU A 110 -4.10 -2.26 -5.47
C LEU A 110 -4.25 -2.90 -6.86
N GLU A 111 -5.38 -2.67 -7.53
CA GLU A 111 -5.59 -3.12 -8.89
C GLU A 111 -4.67 -2.40 -9.89
N GLY A 112 -4.43 -1.11 -9.72
CA GLY A 112 -3.42 -0.36 -10.46
C GLY A 112 -2.02 -0.98 -10.33
N ILE A 113 -1.62 -1.33 -9.11
CA ILE A 113 -0.33 -2.00 -8.84
C ILE A 113 -0.28 -3.37 -9.53
N ARG A 114 -1.34 -4.18 -9.42
CA ARG A 114 -1.40 -5.49 -10.10
C ARG A 114 -1.27 -5.37 -11.61
N ARG A 115 -1.95 -4.40 -12.22
CA ARG A 115 -1.82 -4.13 -13.67
C ARG A 115 -0.39 -3.76 -14.06
N GLN A 116 0.25 -2.91 -13.27
CA GLN A 116 1.66 -2.55 -13.51
C GLN A 116 2.60 -3.75 -13.37
N GLN A 117 2.40 -4.60 -12.36
CA GLN A 117 3.20 -5.83 -12.19
C GLN A 117 3.06 -6.77 -13.38
N LEU A 118 1.85 -6.97 -13.90
CA LEU A 118 1.62 -7.77 -15.10
C LEU A 118 2.33 -7.17 -16.32
N SER A 119 2.28 -5.84 -16.49
CA SER A 119 3.03 -5.15 -17.54
C SER A 119 4.53 -5.35 -17.41
N GLN A 120 5.08 -5.27 -16.20
CA GLN A 120 6.51 -5.48 -15.95
C GLN A 120 6.95 -6.92 -16.25
N ILE A 121 6.11 -7.91 -15.93
CA ILE A 121 6.38 -9.31 -16.27
C ILE A 121 6.44 -9.49 -17.79
N ALA A 122 5.46 -8.94 -18.52
CA ALA A 122 5.43 -9.02 -19.97
C ALA A 122 6.63 -8.31 -20.62
N GLU A 123 7.02 -7.14 -20.10
CA GLU A 123 8.18 -6.40 -20.59
C GLU A 123 9.49 -7.17 -20.35
N ARG A 124 9.64 -7.77 -19.16
CA ARG A 124 10.79 -8.59 -18.82
C ARG A 124 10.90 -9.81 -19.75
N GLN A 125 9.78 -10.47 -20.04
CA GLN A 125 9.76 -11.59 -20.98
C GLN A 125 10.24 -11.17 -22.37
N LYS A 126 9.70 -10.07 -22.91
CA LYS A 126 10.14 -9.53 -24.21
C LYS A 126 11.62 -9.19 -24.23
N ARG A 127 12.16 -8.61 -23.15
CA ARG A 127 13.58 -8.27 -23.03
C ARG A 127 14.46 -9.52 -23.04
N ASN A 128 14.08 -10.54 -22.27
CA ASN A 128 14.81 -11.80 -22.22
C ASN A 128 14.81 -12.51 -23.59
N ASP A 129 13.69 -12.48 -24.32
CA ASP A 129 13.60 -13.09 -25.64
C ASP A 129 14.45 -12.33 -26.68
N ALA A 130 14.48 -11.00 -26.59
CA ALA A 130 15.36 -10.16 -27.41
C ALA A 130 16.84 -10.42 -27.12
N GLU A 131 17.22 -10.54 -25.84
CA GLU A 131 18.59 -10.86 -25.41
C GLU A 131 19.04 -12.23 -25.91
N LYS A 132 18.20 -13.26 -25.76
CA LYS A 132 18.48 -14.61 -26.30
C LYS A 132 18.70 -14.57 -27.82
N SER A 133 17.84 -13.86 -28.53
CA SER A 133 17.96 -13.71 -29.98
C SER A 133 19.26 -13.02 -30.37
N PHE A 134 19.62 -11.96 -29.64
CA PHE A 134 20.89 -11.25 -29.83
C PHE A 134 22.08 -12.17 -29.57
N ASP A 135 22.11 -12.88 -28.44
CA ASP A 135 23.18 -13.81 -28.08
C ASP A 135 23.39 -14.91 -29.13
N GLU A 136 22.30 -15.46 -29.68
CA GLU A 136 22.38 -16.44 -30.76
C GLU A 136 23.01 -15.86 -32.04
N THR A 137 22.63 -14.63 -32.42
CA THR A 137 23.23 -13.95 -33.58
C THR A 137 24.71 -13.64 -33.33
N TRP A 138 25.05 -13.21 -32.12
CA TRP A 138 26.41 -12.90 -31.72
C TRP A 138 27.30 -14.14 -31.73
N LYS A 139 26.80 -15.28 -31.20
CA LYS A 139 27.51 -16.56 -31.26
C LYS A 139 27.81 -16.98 -32.70
N LYS A 140 26.81 -16.93 -33.60
CA LYS A 140 26.99 -17.25 -35.02
C LYS A 140 28.04 -16.35 -35.68
N TYR A 141 27.99 -15.05 -35.38
CA TYR A 141 28.96 -14.08 -35.89
C TYR A 141 30.38 -14.35 -35.37
N SER A 142 30.52 -14.59 -34.07
CA SER A 142 31.79 -14.94 -33.44
C SER A 142 32.37 -16.23 -34.02
N ASP A 143 31.56 -17.27 -34.21
CA ASP A 143 31.99 -18.54 -34.81
C ASP A 143 32.47 -18.33 -36.26
N ALA A 144 31.78 -17.47 -37.03
CA ALA A 144 32.18 -17.15 -38.40
C ALA A 144 33.53 -16.41 -38.43
N ILE A 145 33.73 -15.44 -37.53
CA ILE A 145 35.02 -14.75 -37.39
C ILE A 145 36.12 -15.74 -37.00
N ALA A 146 35.87 -16.61 -36.02
CA ALA A 146 36.87 -17.59 -35.57
C ALA A 146 37.28 -18.53 -36.71
N LYS A 147 36.33 -19.01 -37.51
CA LYS A 147 36.62 -19.81 -38.71
C LYS A 147 37.45 -19.03 -39.73
N GLN A 148 37.10 -17.76 -39.98
CA GLN A 148 37.84 -16.92 -40.91
C GLN A 148 39.28 -16.66 -40.43
N ALA A 149 39.47 -16.44 -39.13
CA ALA A 149 40.78 -16.27 -38.52
C ALA A 149 41.66 -17.50 -38.73
N ILE A 150 41.13 -18.71 -38.50
CA ILE A 150 41.85 -19.97 -38.73
C ILE A 150 42.28 -20.11 -40.20
N ILE A 151 41.40 -19.78 -41.15
CA ILE A 151 41.73 -19.83 -42.59
C ILE A 151 42.87 -18.87 -42.91
N VAL A 152 42.83 -17.65 -42.38
CA VAL A 152 43.88 -16.64 -42.60
C VAL A 152 45.21 -17.09 -41.96
N GLU A 153 45.18 -17.66 -40.77
CA GLU A 153 46.37 -18.22 -40.12
C GLU A 153 47.01 -19.33 -40.96
N GLN A 154 46.20 -20.25 -41.49
CA GLN A 154 46.68 -21.31 -42.39
C GLN A 154 47.34 -20.74 -43.66
N GLN A 155 46.73 -19.72 -44.27
CA GLN A 155 47.31 -19.05 -45.44
C GLN A 155 48.67 -18.41 -45.11
N ILE A 156 48.76 -17.73 -43.96
CA ILE A 156 50.02 -17.14 -43.49
C ILE A 156 51.09 -18.22 -43.28
N GLU A 157 50.72 -19.38 -42.71
CA GLU A 157 51.65 -20.49 -42.53
C GLU A 157 52.14 -21.07 -43.86
N ASP A 158 51.24 -21.29 -44.82
CA ASP A 158 51.59 -21.83 -46.12
C ASP A 158 52.50 -20.88 -46.91
N ASP A 159 52.23 -19.57 -46.86
CA ASP A 159 53.07 -18.58 -47.50
C ASP A 159 54.43 -18.45 -46.82
N LYS A 160 54.50 -18.56 -45.48
CA LYS A 160 55.77 -18.69 -44.75
C LYS A 160 56.55 -19.93 -45.18
N ARG A 161 55.89 -21.09 -45.35
CA ARG A 161 56.54 -22.33 -45.82
C ARG A 161 57.11 -22.15 -47.22
N LYS A 162 56.34 -21.58 -48.15
CA LYS A 162 56.82 -21.28 -49.52
C LYS A 162 58.00 -20.33 -49.50
N TYR A 163 57.90 -19.24 -48.75
CA TYR A 163 58.98 -18.26 -48.61
C TYR A 163 60.26 -18.89 -48.06
N ASN A 164 60.15 -19.67 -46.98
CA ASN A 164 61.28 -20.38 -46.38
C ASN A 164 61.90 -21.41 -47.34
N HIS A 165 61.09 -22.07 -48.17
CA HIS A 165 61.58 -22.98 -49.20
C HIS A 165 62.39 -22.25 -50.28
N CYS A 166 61.87 -21.14 -50.80
CA CYS A 166 62.59 -20.29 -51.77
C CYS A 166 63.91 -19.79 -51.17
N LEU A 167 63.88 -19.26 -49.95
CA LEU A 167 65.06 -18.78 -49.23
C LEU A 167 66.10 -19.89 -49.02
N ALA A 168 65.67 -21.11 -48.67
CA ALA A 168 66.56 -22.26 -48.53
C ALA A 168 67.23 -22.64 -49.85
N ASN A 169 66.50 -22.60 -50.97
CA ASN A 169 67.06 -22.87 -52.30
C ASN A 169 68.10 -21.80 -52.71
N GLU A 170 67.79 -20.52 -52.48
CA GLU A 170 68.74 -19.42 -52.73
C GLU A 170 70.00 -19.56 -51.87
N ASN A 171 69.85 -19.82 -50.57
CA ASN A 171 70.97 -20.06 -49.67
C ASN A 171 71.83 -21.24 -50.12
N LYS A 172 71.21 -22.33 -50.62
CA LYS A 172 71.94 -23.47 -51.18
C LYS A 172 72.74 -23.09 -52.44
N ASN A 173 72.14 -22.30 -53.33
CA ASN A 173 72.82 -21.82 -54.54
C ASN A 173 73.99 -20.88 -54.19
N LEU A 174 73.78 -19.93 -53.28
CA LEU A 174 74.82 -19.02 -52.78
C LEU A 174 75.96 -19.79 -52.12
N ALA A 175 75.66 -20.79 -51.29
CA ALA A 175 76.68 -21.63 -50.65
C ALA A 175 77.49 -22.43 -51.69
N LYS A 176 76.85 -22.90 -52.77
CA LYS A 176 77.54 -23.57 -53.89
C LYS A 176 78.50 -22.62 -54.59
N ILE A 177 78.01 -21.43 -55.00
CA ILE A 177 78.83 -20.40 -55.66
C ILE A 177 80.00 -19.99 -54.76
N GLN A 178 79.74 -19.79 -53.46
CA GLN A 178 80.79 -19.44 -52.50
C GLN A 178 81.86 -20.54 -52.40
N ARG A 179 81.45 -21.82 -52.37
CA ARG A 179 82.38 -22.95 -52.35
C ARG A 179 83.22 -22.99 -53.63
N GLU A 180 82.58 -22.92 -54.80
CA GLU A 180 83.28 -22.90 -56.10
C GLU A 180 84.28 -21.74 -56.20
N ARG A 181 83.89 -20.55 -55.73
CA ARG A 181 84.78 -19.38 -55.65
C ARG A 181 85.96 -19.62 -54.71
N GLN A 182 85.71 -20.22 -53.54
CA GLN A 182 86.77 -20.53 -52.59
C GLN A 182 87.75 -21.56 -53.15
N ASP A 183 87.24 -22.57 -53.85
CA ASP A 183 88.05 -23.59 -54.53
C ASP A 183 88.91 -22.96 -55.63
N TYR A 184 88.36 -22.04 -56.42
CA TYR A 184 89.11 -21.25 -57.40
C TYR A 184 90.22 -20.41 -56.74
N LEU A 185 89.90 -19.66 -55.68
CA LEU A 185 90.88 -18.85 -54.96
C LEU A 185 92.01 -19.71 -54.39
N ASN A 186 91.69 -20.84 -53.75
CA ASN A 186 92.68 -21.73 -53.16
C ASN A 186 93.58 -22.42 -54.20
N SER A 187 93.02 -22.82 -55.35
CA SER A 187 93.74 -23.60 -56.36
C SER A 187 94.57 -22.76 -57.33
N ILE A 188 94.08 -21.58 -57.73
CA ILE A 188 94.67 -20.73 -58.78
C ILE A 188 95.34 -19.50 -58.19
N VAL A 189 94.68 -18.78 -57.28
CA VAL A 189 95.16 -17.48 -56.79
C VAL A 189 96.14 -17.63 -55.62
N TYR A 190 95.79 -18.44 -54.62
CA TYR A 190 96.62 -18.66 -53.42
C TYR A 190 97.68 -19.74 -53.61
N ARG A 191 97.68 -20.43 -54.76
CA ARG A 191 98.79 -21.29 -55.17
C ARG A 191 99.93 -20.42 -55.68
N SER A 192 100.71 -19.85 -54.76
CA SER A 192 101.90 -19.09 -55.10
C SER A 192 102.99 -20.02 -55.64
N ALA A 193 103.16 -20.03 -56.96
CA ALA A 193 104.35 -20.58 -57.61
C ALA A 193 105.37 -19.44 -57.80
N PRO A 194 106.66 -19.64 -57.49
CA PRO A 194 107.66 -18.60 -57.71
C PRO A 194 107.77 -18.28 -59.21
N ALA A 195 107.73 -16.99 -59.57
CA ALA A 195 107.84 -16.56 -60.95
C ALA A 195 109.19 -17.00 -61.54
N ALA A 196 109.27 -17.24 -62.86
CA ALA A 196 110.54 -17.64 -63.50
C ALA A 196 111.69 -16.64 -63.20
N ALA A 197 111.37 -15.36 -63.07
CA ALA A 197 112.30 -14.31 -62.65
C ALA A 197 112.89 -14.54 -61.24
N PHE A 198 112.16 -15.18 -60.32
CA PHE A 198 112.66 -15.55 -58.98
C PHE A 198 113.81 -16.56 -59.09
N TYR A 199 113.68 -17.59 -59.93
CA TYR A 199 114.75 -18.58 -60.11
C TYR A 199 115.96 -18.02 -60.84
N GLN A 200 115.77 -17.03 -61.73
CA GLN A 200 116.84 -16.31 -62.41
C GLN A 200 117.65 -15.40 -61.49
N GLN A 201 117.19 -15.08 -60.27
CA GLN A 201 117.97 -14.28 -59.31
C GLN A 201 119.15 -15.06 -58.71
N PHE A 202 119.08 -16.39 -58.70
CA PHE A 202 120.11 -17.25 -58.13
C PHE A 202 121.17 -17.58 -59.20
N ASN A 203 122.46 -17.57 -58.84
CA ASN A 203 123.63 -17.79 -59.73
C ASN A 203 123.88 -16.71 -60.81
N MET A 204 123.43 -15.48 -60.59
CA MET A 204 123.70 -14.32 -61.47
C MET A 204 125.12 -13.76 -61.37
N THR A 205 125.93 -14.26 -60.44
CA THR A 205 127.32 -13.86 -60.25
C THR A 205 128.18 -15.10 -60.04
N SER A 206 129.29 -15.19 -60.78
CA SER A 206 130.29 -16.25 -60.59
C SER A 206 131.29 -15.76 -59.55
N ARG A 207 131.28 -16.37 -58.36
CA ARG A 207 132.28 -16.16 -57.30
C ARG A 207 132.77 -17.50 -56.80
#